data_AF-A0A7S1LAX3-F1
#
_entry.id   AF-A0A7S1LAX3-F1
#
_cell.length_a   1.000
_cell.length_b   1.000
_cell.length_c   1.000
_cell.angle_alpha   90.00
_cell.angle_beta   90.00
_cell.angle_gamma   90.00
#
_symmetry.space_group_name_H-M   'P 1'
#
loop_
_entity.id
_entity.type
_entity.pdbx_description
1 polymer ?
#
loop_
_entity_poly.entity_id
_entity_poly.type
_entity_poly.pdbx_seq_one_letter_code
_entity_poly.pdbx_strand_id
1 'polypeptide(L)'
;AATSLVALVMKIIKGQPKPVPAEMYSEEVREIGRRLLCKDPDFRPSAKEVLALPMVRRRAELMPSERLLADRIPSETSSFEGNWEMEAPGRPGDLPIATGDSLD
;
A
#
# COMPACT_ATOMS: atom_id res chain seq x y z
N ALA A 1 4.56 -17.04 -8.29
CA ALA A 1 4.67 -15.79 -7.50
C ALA A 1 5.70 -14.87 -8.17
N ALA A 2 5.69 -13.56 -7.90
CA ALA A 2 6.78 -12.69 -8.36
C ALA A 2 7.98 -12.86 -7.40
N THR A 3 9.19 -12.97 -7.94
CA THR A 3 10.42 -13.23 -7.17
C THR A 3 11.23 -11.97 -6.85
N SER A 4 10.83 -10.82 -7.41
CA SER A 4 11.46 -9.51 -7.18
C SER A 4 10.45 -8.38 -7.38
N LEU A 5 10.77 -7.18 -6.88
CA LEU A 5 9.94 -5.99 -7.08
C LEU A 5 9.74 -5.67 -8.57
N VAL A 6 10.80 -5.77 -9.38
CA VAL A 6 10.73 -5.56 -10.83
C VAL A 6 9.77 -6.57 -11.47
N ALA A 7 9.82 -7.84 -11.08
CA ALA A 7 8.89 -8.85 -11.57
C ALA A 7 7.44 -8.56 -11.17
N LEU A 8 7.21 -8.00 -9.97
CA LEU A 8 5.88 -7.58 -9.53
C LEU A 8 5.37 -6.38 -10.33
N VAL A 9 6.19 -5.36 -10.55
CA VAL A 9 5.84 -4.19 -11.38
C VAL A 9 5.46 -4.64 -12.78
N MET A 10 6.24 -5.54 -13.38
CA MET A 10 5.94 -6.09 -14.70
C MET A 10 4.64 -6.90 -14.70
N LYS A 11 4.36 -7.65 -13.63
CA LYS A 11 3.08 -8.35 -13.47
C LYS A 11 1.91 -7.39 -13.30
N ILE A 12 2.09 -6.25 -12.64
CA ILE A 12 1.05 -5.21 -12.51
C ILE A 12 0.83 -4.53 -13.85
N ILE A 13 1.86 -4.18 -14.61
CA ILE A 13 1.70 -3.45 -15.87
C ILE A 13 1.13 -4.37 -16.96
N LYS A 14 1.72 -5.55 -17.13
CA LYS A 14 1.44 -6.46 -18.26
C LYS A 14 0.53 -7.63 -17.91
N GLY A 15 0.47 -8.01 -16.64
CA GLY A 15 -0.28 -9.18 -16.20
C GLY A 15 -1.77 -8.91 -16.09
N GLN A 16 -2.55 -9.95 -16.38
CA GLN A 16 -3.97 -10.00 -16.06
C GLN A 16 -4.17 -10.53 -14.63
N PRO A 17 -4.95 -9.85 -13.79
CA PRO A 17 -5.31 -10.37 -12.47
C PRO A 17 -6.03 -11.71 -12.58
N LYS A 18 -5.80 -12.61 -11.61
CA LYS A 18 -6.57 -13.86 -11.51
C LYS A 18 -8.05 -13.49 -11.26
N PRO A 19 -9.02 -14.11 -11.96
CA PRO A 19 -10.43 -13.83 -11.74
C PRO A 19 -10.84 -14.20 -10.31
N VAL A 20 -11.79 -13.45 -9.77
CA VAL A 20 -12.42 -13.74 -8.48
C VAL A 20 -13.28 -15.01 -8.62
N PRO A 21 -13.24 -15.97 -7.67
CA PRO A 21 -13.98 -17.23 -7.77
C PRO A 21 -15.50 -17.01 -7.90
N ALA A 22 -16.10 -17.55 -8.94
CA ALA A 22 -17.54 -17.38 -9.22
C ALA A 22 -18.44 -18.14 -8.24
N GLU A 23 -17.93 -19.22 -7.64
CA GLU A 23 -18.65 -20.04 -6.66
C GLU A 23 -18.89 -19.33 -5.32
N MET A 24 -18.04 -18.37 -4.96
CA MET A 24 -18.06 -17.69 -3.66
C MET A 24 -18.62 -16.27 -3.72
N TYR A 25 -18.58 -15.63 -4.89
CA TYR A 25 -18.90 -14.21 -5.04
C TYR A 25 -19.91 -13.96 -6.14
N SER A 26 -20.86 -13.07 -5.84
CA SER A 26 -21.85 -12.62 -6.82
C SER A 26 -21.18 -11.94 -8.02
N GLU A 27 -21.84 -11.98 -9.18
CA GLU A 27 -21.38 -11.29 -10.39
C GLU A 27 -21.08 -9.81 -10.12
N GLU A 28 -21.92 -9.15 -9.35
CA GLU A 28 -21.77 -7.73 -9.05
C GLU A 28 -20.45 -7.40 -8.34
N VAL A 29 -20.02 -8.24 -7.38
CA VAL A 29 -18.75 -8.06 -6.67
C VAL A 29 -17.56 -8.33 -7.60
N ARG A 30 -17.66 -9.36 -8.44
CA ARG A 30 -16.61 -9.70 -9.41
C ARG A 30 -16.43 -8.59 -10.43
N GLU A 31 -17.52 -8.01 -10.90
CA GLU A 31 -17.51 -6.90 -11.85
C GLU A 31 -16.89 -5.63 -11.25
N ILE A 32 -17.20 -5.29 -9.99
CA ILE A 32 -16.54 -4.20 -9.27
C ILE A 32 -15.02 -4.43 -9.23
N GLY A 33 -14.59 -5.64 -8.87
CA GLY A 33 -13.17 -6.01 -8.85
C GLY A 33 -12.49 -5.83 -10.22
N ARG A 34 -13.17 -6.23 -11.30
CA ARG A 34 -12.67 -6.06 -12.67
C ARG A 34 -12.52 -4.59 -13.05
N ARG A 35 -13.51 -3.75 -12.74
CA ARG A 35 -13.50 -2.31 -13.04
C ARG A 35 -12.42 -1.56 -12.25
N LEU A 36 -12.23 -1.92 -10.99
CA LEU A 36 -11.20 -1.31 -10.13
C LEU A 36 -9.77 -1.68 -10.56
N LEU A 37 -9.57 -2.89 -11.07
CA LEU A 37 -8.28 -3.37 -11.57
C LEU A 37 -8.02 -3.02 -13.04
N CYS A 38 -8.82 -2.13 -13.64
CA CYS A 38 -8.58 -1.61 -14.98
C CYS A 38 -7.23 -0.87 -15.04
N LYS A 39 -6.46 -1.13 -16.11
CA LYS A 39 -5.14 -0.50 -16.33
C LYS A 39 -5.27 0.94 -16.76
N ASP A 40 -6.27 1.21 -17.58
CA ASP A 40 -6.58 2.55 -18.04
C ASP A 40 -7.30 3.31 -16.91
N PRO A 41 -6.72 4.42 -16.42
CA PRO A 41 -7.29 5.21 -15.35
C PRO A 41 -8.62 5.86 -15.72
N ASP A 42 -8.85 6.19 -17.00
CA ASP A 42 -10.06 6.90 -17.43
C ASP A 42 -11.30 5.99 -17.37
N PHE A 43 -11.11 4.68 -17.47
CA PHE A 43 -12.17 3.68 -17.31
C PHE A 43 -12.31 3.19 -15.87
N ARG A 44 -11.39 3.55 -14.97
CA ARG A 44 -11.46 3.14 -13.56
C ARG A 44 -12.51 4.00 -12.85
N PRO A 45 -13.52 3.41 -12.21
CA PRO A 45 -14.52 4.20 -11.51
C PRO A 45 -13.89 4.93 -10.33
N SER A 46 -14.34 6.17 -10.13
CA SER A 46 -14.03 6.97 -8.96
C SER A 46 -14.66 6.38 -7.69
N ALA A 47 -14.14 6.77 -6.52
CA ALA A 47 -14.69 6.37 -5.24
C ALA A 47 -16.19 6.74 -5.11
N LYS A 48 -16.58 7.92 -5.61
CA LYS A 48 -17.98 8.37 -5.59
C LYS A 48 -18.89 7.44 -6.40
N GLU A 49 -18.44 7.00 -7.58
CA GLU A 49 -19.20 6.07 -8.43
C GLU A 49 -19.31 4.69 -7.80
N VAL A 50 -18.25 4.19 -7.17
CA VAL A 50 -18.28 2.91 -6.45
C VAL A 50 -19.22 2.96 -5.25
N LEU A 51 -19.18 4.04 -4.47
CA LEU A 51 -20.07 4.24 -3.32
C LEU A 51 -21.53 4.45 -3.73
N ALA A 52 -21.79 4.91 -4.95
CA ALA A 52 -23.15 5.02 -5.48
C ALA A 52 -23.78 3.66 -5.83
N LEU A 53 -22.99 2.58 -5.94
CA LEU A 53 -23.50 1.24 -6.23
C LEU A 53 -24.40 0.74 -5.09
N PRO A 54 -25.61 0.21 -5.36
CA PRO A 54 -26.58 -0.13 -4.32
C PRO A 54 -26.06 -1.08 -3.23
N MET A 55 -25.24 -2.07 -3.58
CA MET A 55 -24.68 -3.01 -2.60
C MET A 55 -23.63 -2.35 -1.69
N VAL A 56 -22.87 -1.39 -2.23
CA VAL A 56 -21.81 -0.69 -1.50
C VAL A 56 -22.45 0.38 -0.61
N ARG A 57 -23.36 1.18 -1.19
CA ARG A 57 -24.09 2.24 -0.48
C ARG A 57 -24.79 1.73 0.78
N ARG A 58 -25.56 0.63 0.65
CA ARG A 58 -26.28 0.00 1.78
C ARG A 58 -25.36 -0.38 2.94
N ARG A 59 -24.10 -0.75 2.65
CA ARG A 59 -23.11 -1.08 3.69
C ARG A 59 -22.41 0.16 4.22
N ALA A 60 -22.10 1.11 3.36
CA ALA A 60 -21.49 2.38 3.75
C ALA A 60 -22.38 3.18 4.70
N GLU A 61 -23.71 3.16 4.52
CA GLU A 61 -24.68 3.80 5.42
C GLU A 61 -24.70 3.18 6.83
N LEU A 62 -24.27 1.92 6.97
CA LEU A 62 -24.16 1.23 8.27
C LEU A 62 -22.79 1.43 8.93
N MET A 63 -21.82 2.01 8.21
CA MET A 63 -20.50 2.26 8.79
C MET A 63 -20.59 3.44 9.75
N PRO A 64 -20.13 3.30 11.01
CA PRO A 64 -20.05 4.43 11.91
C PRO A 64 -19.10 5.48 11.30
N SER A 65 -19.52 6.74 11.25
CA SER A 65 -18.61 7.82 10.93
C SER A 65 -17.52 7.87 12.00
N GLU A 66 -16.25 7.80 11.60
CA GLU A 66 -15.05 7.68 12.45
C GLU A 66 -14.93 8.70 13.59
N ARG A 67 -15.77 9.74 13.62
CA ARG A 67 -15.86 10.67 14.75
C ARG A 67 -16.22 10.00 16.08
N LEU A 68 -16.78 8.80 16.09
CA LEU A 68 -17.13 8.07 17.33
C LEU A 68 -16.08 7.05 17.80
N LEU A 69 -15.02 6.79 17.01
CA LEU A 69 -13.94 5.86 17.40
C LEU A 69 -12.72 6.57 17.99
N ALA A 70 -12.59 7.88 17.76
CA ALA A 70 -11.55 8.71 18.36
C ALA A 70 -11.62 8.76 19.89
N ASP A 71 -12.81 8.54 20.48
CA ASP A 71 -13.00 8.50 21.94
C ASP A 71 -12.56 7.17 22.59
N ARG A 72 -12.17 6.15 21.80
CA ARG A 72 -11.87 4.79 22.29
C ARG A 72 -10.43 4.32 22.06
N ILE A 73 -9.57 5.15 21.51
CA ILE A 73 -8.13 4.87 21.48
C ILE A 73 -7.48 5.85 22.46
N PRO A 74 -7.19 5.42 23.72
CA PRO A 74 -6.15 6.07 24.47
C PRO A 74 -4.92 6.09 23.57
N SER A 75 -4.35 7.26 23.39
CA SER A 75 -3.06 7.47 22.74
C SER A 75 -1.96 6.75 23.51
N GLU A 76 -1.96 5.42 23.47
CA GLU A 76 -0.84 4.57 23.80
C GLU A 76 -0.24 4.13 22.47
N THR A 77 0.70 4.93 22.00
CA THR A 77 1.78 4.48 21.14
C THR A 77 2.54 3.39 21.88
N SER A 78 1.99 2.18 21.92
CA SER A 78 2.61 1.02 22.52
C SER A 78 2.77 -0.05 21.45
N SER A 79 4.03 -0.27 21.08
CA SER A 79 4.54 -1.39 20.29
C SER A 79 4.17 -1.46 18.81
N PHE A 80 4.71 -0.52 18.03
CA PHE A 80 5.32 -0.87 16.74
C PHE A 80 6.64 -0.11 16.58
N GLU A 81 7.61 -0.41 17.44
CA GLU A 81 9.01 -0.15 17.13
C GLU A 81 9.50 -1.23 16.16
N GLY A 82 9.00 -1.14 14.92
CA GLY A 82 9.69 -1.75 13.80
C GLY A 82 10.95 -0.93 13.57
N ASN A 83 12.09 -1.49 13.92
CA ASN A 83 13.44 -0.98 13.67
C ASN A 83 13.66 -0.73 12.15
N TRP A 84 13.19 0.41 11.64
CA TRP A 84 13.51 0.92 10.30
C TRP A 84 14.64 1.95 10.34
N GLU A 85 15.28 2.13 11.50
CA GLU A 85 16.54 2.83 11.58
C GLU A 85 17.56 2.05 10.74
N MET A 86 17.84 2.64 9.60
CA MET A 86 18.95 2.32 8.74
C MET A 86 20.20 2.21 9.62
N GLU A 87 20.74 0.99 9.78
CA GLU A 87 22.20 0.88 9.76
C GLU A 87 22.62 1.35 8.37
N ALA A 88 22.79 2.66 8.22
CA ALA A 88 23.57 3.21 7.15
C ALA A 88 24.97 2.60 7.31
N PRO A 89 25.52 1.90 6.30
CA PRO A 89 26.93 1.53 6.35
C PRO A 89 27.71 2.82 6.54
N GLY A 90 28.59 2.82 7.54
CA GLY A 90 29.29 3.99 8.03
C GLY A 90 29.76 4.92 6.92
N ARG A 91 29.64 6.23 7.15
CA ARG A 91 30.12 7.25 6.23
C ARG A 91 31.58 6.91 5.85
N PRO A 92 31.90 6.69 4.56
CA PRO A 92 33.28 6.65 4.13
C PRO A 92 33.79 8.09 4.18
N GLY A 93 34.45 8.46 5.28
CA GLY A 93 34.91 9.83 5.47
C GLY A 93 35.86 10.06 6.63
N ASP A 94 35.76 9.29 7.71
CA ASP A 94 36.66 9.46 8.85
C ASP A 94 37.92 8.61 8.68
N LEU A 95 38.74 8.99 7.70
CA LEU A 95 40.15 8.61 7.69
C LEU A 95 40.89 9.50 8.72
N PRO A 96 41.73 8.93 9.59
CA PRO A 96 42.61 9.75 10.41
C PRO A 96 43.53 10.54 9.49
N ILE A 97 43.53 11.87 9.63
CA ILE A 97 44.52 12.73 8.98
C ILE A 97 45.88 12.32 9.52
N ALA A 98 46.64 11.58 8.71
CA ALA A 98 48.06 11.38 8.92
C ALA A 98 48.74 12.73 8.69
N THR A 99 49.00 13.49 9.75
CA THR A 99 50.02 14.54 9.73
C THR A 99 51.38 13.87 9.64
N GLY A 100 51.79 13.58 8.40
CA GLY A 100 53.19 13.49 8.06
C GLY A 100 53.69 14.89 7.77
N ASP A 101 54.32 15.52 8.76
CA ASP A 101 55.31 16.56 8.50
C ASP A 101 56.66 15.87 8.38
N SER A 102 57.25 15.99 7.19
CA SER A 102 58.65 15.71 6.89
C SER A 102 59.25 17.02 6.41
N LEU A 103 60.40 17.39 6.97
CA LEU A 103 61.43 18.41 6.62
C LEU A 103 61.98 18.91 7.98
N ASP A 104 63.22 18.72 8.42
CA ASP A 104 64.51 18.33 7.84
C ASP A 104 65.34 17.53 8.86
#